data_AF-A0A7R9IJE2-F1
#
_entry.id   AF-A0A7R9IJE2-F1
#
_cell.length_a   1.000
_cell.length_b   1.000
_cell.length_c   1.000
_cell.angle_alpha   90.00
_cell.angle_beta   90.00
_cell.angle_gamma   90.00
#
_symmetry.space_group_name_H-M   'P 1'
#
loop_
_entity.id
_entity.type
_entity.pdbx_description
1 polymer ?
#
loop_
_entity_poly.entity_id
_entity_poly.type
_entity_poly.pdbx_seq_one_letter_code
_entity_poly.pdbx_strand_id
1 'polypeptide(L)'
;MCERIIALIDMDCFFCQVEERLDPSLKGKPMAVVQYNKIIAVNYEARAFGVSRHHRGDVAKQKCKDIILVSVPSDRGKADGSKYRDAGREVIDVLCQFSDCVERASVDEAYLDITRAVEKRLKEITEVQPSQLANTFVDLVQMRLAVGAVLIEEIREAVYKQTSFRCSAGIAHNKILGKLVCGLHKPNRQTVLPHSGVESLYQTLPIKKIRSLGGKFGDEVVNQLGCKLMADLARFTEKQLQQKFDDKTGTWLYNIARGIDHEPVTQRLVAKSIGCCKKFPGKQALGTKEG
;
A
#
# COMPACT_ATOMS: atom_id res chain seq x y z
N MET A 1 -12.93 -14.42 -19.48
CA MET A 1 -12.05 -13.23 -19.36
C MET A 1 -10.83 -13.63 -18.56
N CYS A 2 -9.62 -13.25 -18.97
CA CYS A 2 -8.44 -13.43 -18.14
C CYS A 2 -8.51 -12.41 -17.00
N GLU A 3 -8.67 -12.88 -15.77
CA GLU A 3 -8.64 -11.98 -14.62
C GLU A 3 -7.22 -11.42 -14.46
N ARG A 4 -7.14 -10.11 -14.24
CA ARG A 4 -5.85 -9.42 -14.03
C ARG A 4 -5.19 -9.98 -12.77
N ILE A 5 -3.87 -10.03 -12.76
CA ILE A 5 -3.09 -10.29 -11.55
C ILE A 5 -2.35 -9.01 -11.21
N ILE A 6 -2.85 -8.33 -10.19
CA ILE A 6 -2.35 -7.05 -9.71
C ILE A 6 -1.68 -7.26 -8.38
N ALA A 7 -0.46 -6.72 -8.24
CA ALA A 7 0.24 -6.67 -6.99
C ALA A 7 0.38 -5.22 -6.50
N LEU A 8 0.37 -5.04 -5.19
CA LEU A 8 0.83 -3.82 -4.53
C LEU A 8 2.03 -4.19 -3.67
N ILE A 9 3.15 -3.49 -3.84
CA ILE A 9 4.35 -3.61 -3.01
C ILE A 9 4.45 -2.35 -2.16
N ASP A 10 4.65 -2.53 -0.85
CA ASP A 10 4.68 -1.47 0.16
C ASP A 10 5.83 -1.72 1.13
N MET A 11 6.80 -0.79 1.17
CA MET A 11 7.99 -0.91 2.00
C MET A 11 7.64 -0.86 3.50
N ASP A 12 8.27 -1.72 4.29
CA ASP A 12 7.98 -1.78 5.71
C ASP A 12 8.64 -0.63 6.47
N CYS A 13 7.86 0.16 7.24
CA CYS A 13 8.34 1.32 7.99
C CYS A 13 9.42 2.14 7.24
N PHE A 14 9.17 2.46 5.96
CA PHE A 14 10.19 2.80 4.96
C PHE A 14 11.29 3.75 5.44
N PHE A 15 10.93 4.89 6.03
CA PHE A 15 11.94 5.87 6.43
C PHE A 15 12.84 5.34 7.55
N CYS A 16 12.34 4.47 8.45
CA CYS A 16 13.17 3.82 9.46
C CYS A 16 14.19 2.89 8.80
N GLN A 17 13.80 2.10 7.80
CA GLN A 17 14.74 1.25 7.06
C GLN A 17 15.80 2.07 6.29
N VAL A 18 15.43 3.23 5.76
CA VAL A 18 16.41 4.15 5.15
C VAL A 18 17.44 4.61 6.18
N GLU A 19 17.01 4.96 7.39
CA GLU A 19 17.95 5.34 8.46
C GLU A 19 18.78 4.16 8.96
N GLU A 20 18.19 2.97 9.14
CA GLU A 20 18.91 1.75 9.53
C GLU A 20 19.96 1.33 8.50
N ARG A 21 19.70 1.58 7.21
CA ARG A 21 20.68 1.33 6.14
C ARG A 21 21.86 2.29 6.23
N LEU A 22 21.61 3.55 6.60
CA LEU A 22 22.66 4.58 6.73
C LEU A 22 23.46 4.43 8.04
N ASP A 23 22.80 4.02 9.12
CA ASP A 23 23.41 3.74 10.41
C ASP A 23 22.97 2.34 10.91
N PRO A 24 23.79 1.31 10.64
CA PRO A 24 23.50 -0.06 11.06
C PRO A 24 23.36 -0.25 12.57
N SER A 25 23.83 0.71 13.38
CA SER A 25 23.69 0.64 14.85
C SER A 25 22.23 0.79 15.32
N LEU A 26 21.33 1.23 14.43
CA LEU A 26 19.90 1.41 14.70
C LEU A 26 19.10 0.11 14.54
N LYS A 27 19.66 -0.89 13.85
CA LYS A 27 18.97 -2.14 13.53
C LYS A 27 18.50 -2.87 14.78
N GLY A 28 17.22 -3.24 14.80
CA GLY A 28 16.59 -3.98 15.91
C GLY A 28 16.34 -3.16 17.18
N LYS A 29 16.57 -1.84 17.14
CA LYS A 29 16.27 -0.94 18.27
C LYS A 29 14.93 -0.23 18.02
N PRO A 30 14.14 0.08 19.07
CA PRO A 30 12.92 0.88 18.89
C PRO A 30 13.28 2.26 18.36
N MET A 31 12.73 2.64 17.20
CA MET A 31 13.03 3.92 16.57
C MET A 31 11.81 4.58 15.93
N ALA A 32 11.89 5.90 15.81
CA ALA A 32 10.97 6.68 15.00
C ALA A 32 11.72 7.78 14.24
N VAL A 33 11.30 8.02 13.00
CA VAL A 33 11.78 9.17 12.22
C VAL A 33 10.87 10.36 12.52
N VAL A 34 11.48 11.49 12.84
CA VAL A 34 10.79 12.72 13.22
C VAL A 34 11.12 13.87 12.29
N GLN A 35 10.10 14.61 11.88
CA GLN A 35 10.25 15.92 11.27
C GLN A 35 10.01 16.97 12.36
N TYR A 36 11.08 17.65 12.79
CA TYR A 36 11.08 18.41 14.04
C TYR A 36 10.67 17.49 15.21
N ASN A 37 9.56 17.77 15.91
CA ASN A 37 9.03 16.92 16.97
C ASN A 37 7.81 16.07 16.52
N LYS A 38 7.49 16.02 15.22
CA LYS A 38 6.37 15.21 14.70
C LYS A 38 6.90 13.90 14.12
N ILE A 39 6.37 12.77 14.58
CA ILE A 39 6.69 11.45 14.04
C ILE A 39 6.12 11.30 12.62
N ILE A 40 6.93 10.76 11.72
CA ILE A 40 6.54 10.48 10.33
C ILE A 40 6.70 9.00 9.94
N ALA A 41 7.56 8.25 10.64
CA ALA A 41 7.67 6.80 10.52
C ALA A 41 8.03 6.17 11.87
N VAL A 42 7.61 4.93 12.08
CA VAL A 42 7.86 4.15 13.31
C VAL A 42 8.15 2.71 12.90
N ASN A 43 9.27 2.16 13.37
CA ASN A 43 9.62 0.75 13.14
C ASN A 43 8.80 -0.19 14.03
N TYR A 44 8.89 -1.49 13.78
CA TYR A 44 8.01 -2.47 14.41
C TYR A 44 8.35 -2.69 15.88
N GLU A 45 9.62 -2.56 16.24
CA GLU A 45 10.14 -2.57 17.61
C GLU A 45 9.50 -1.46 18.43
N ALA A 46 9.45 -0.22 17.94
CA ALA A 46 8.77 0.88 18.63
C ALA A 46 7.24 0.74 18.65
N ARG A 47 6.64 0.16 17.60
CA ARG A 47 5.19 -0.14 17.59
C ARG A 47 4.78 -1.13 18.67
N ALA A 48 5.65 -2.08 19.03
CA ALA A 48 5.39 -3.03 20.12
C ALA A 48 5.17 -2.33 21.48
N PHE A 49 5.76 -1.14 21.67
CA PHE A 49 5.53 -0.28 22.83
C PHE A 49 4.31 0.65 22.68
N GLY A 50 3.49 0.45 21.66
CA GLY A 50 2.32 1.28 21.38
C GLY A 50 2.65 2.68 20.86
N VAL A 51 3.85 2.87 20.29
CA VAL A 51 4.21 4.10 19.57
C VAL A 51 3.55 4.08 18.19
N SER A 52 3.00 5.23 17.76
CA SER A 52 2.31 5.37 16.49
C SER A 52 2.67 6.69 15.83
N ARG A 53 2.41 6.79 14.53
CA ARG A 53 2.64 8.02 13.75
C ARG A 53 1.78 9.22 14.18
N HIS A 54 0.77 8.99 15.02
CA HIS A 54 -0.08 10.05 15.56
C HIS A 54 0.53 10.73 16.79
N HIS A 55 1.55 10.13 17.40
CA HIS A 55 2.25 10.69 18.54
C HIS A 55 3.31 11.73 18.12
N ARG A 56 3.71 12.55 19.08
CA ARG A 56 4.91 13.39 19.01
C ARG A 56 6.10 12.67 19.64
N GLY A 57 7.32 13.18 19.41
CA GLY A 57 8.54 12.57 19.94
C GLY A 57 8.56 12.46 21.46
N ASP A 58 8.06 13.47 22.16
CA ASP A 58 7.92 13.48 23.63
C ASP A 58 6.97 12.39 24.14
N VAL A 59 5.80 12.23 23.52
CA VAL A 59 4.85 11.15 23.84
C VAL A 59 5.43 9.77 23.54
N ALA A 60 6.21 9.64 22.47
CA ALA A 60 6.89 8.38 22.16
C ALA A 60 7.94 8.00 23.21
N LYS A 61 8.72 8.97 23.72
CA LYS A 61 9.68 8.75 24.82
C LYS A 61 9.01 8.32 26.13
N GLN A 62 7.79 8.80 26.39
CA GLN A 62 7.02 8.34 27.56
C GLN A 62 6.59 6.87 27.42
N LYS A 63 6.23 6.44 26.21
CA LYS A 63 5.81 5.06 25.91
C LYS A 63 6.98 4.08 25.80
N CYS A 64 8.11 4.54 25.27
CA CYS A 64 9.32 3.75 25.09
C CYS A 64 10.52 4.63 25.45
N LYS A 65 11.08 4.45 26.65
CA LYS A 65 12.16 5.30 27.18
C LYS A 65 13.42 5.23 26.32
N ASP A 66 13.70 4.07 25.74
CA ASP A 66 14.89 3.80 24.93
C ASP A 66 14.68 4.09 23.43
N ILE A 67 13.55 4.71 23.06
CA ILE A 67 13.28 5.01 21.65
C ILE A 67 14.31 5.99 21.07
N ILE A 68 14.85 5.62 19.92
CA ILE A 68 15.74 6.48 19.14
C ILE A 68 14.89 7.35 18.21
N LEU A 69 14.99 8.67 18.37
CA LEU A 69 14.33 9.62 17.47
C LEU A 69 15.33 10.13 16.44
N VAL A 70 15.20 9.68 15.20
CA VAL A 70 16.06 10.12 14.09
C VAL A 70 15.41 11.32 13.40
N SER A 71 16.11 12.45 13.39
CA SER A 71 15.59 13.69 12.81
C SER A 71 15.81 13.74 11.31
N VAL A 72 14.76 14.07 10.55
CA VAL A 72 14.88 14.42 9.14
C VAL A 72 15.83 15.63 9.00
N PRO A 73 16.82 15.59 8.09
CA PRO A 73 17.71 16.71 7.85
C PRO A 73 16.95 18.01 7.55
N SER A 74 17.56 19.15 7.88
CA SER A 74 17.01 20.45 7.55
C SER A 74 17.93 21.18 6.59
N ASP A 75 17.40 21.56 5.43
CA ASP A 75 18.05 22.45 4.47
C ASP A 75 17.24 23.75 4.36
N ARG A 76 17.92 24.91 4.40
CA ARG A 76 17.29 26.25 4.36
C ARG A 76 16.14 26.41 5.37
N GLY A 77 16.30 25.85 6.57
CA GLY A 77 15.29 25.90 7.64
C GLY A 77 14.05 25.04 7.40
N LYS A 78 14.08 24.11 6.43
CA LYS A 78 12.97 23.23 6.06
C LYS A 78 13.44 21.78 6.04
N ALA A 79 12.56 20.86 6.40
CA ALA A 79 12.86 19.44 6.29
C ALA A 79 13.19 19.03 4.85
N ASP A 80 14.30 18.34 4.69
CA ASP A 80 14.75 17.75 3.43
C ASP A 80 14.51 16.23 3.43
N GLY A 81 13.63 15.81 2.51
CA GLY A 81 13.28 14.41 2.31
C GLY A 81 14.00 13.74 1.14
N SER A 82 15.05 14.36 0.56
CA SER A 82 15.71 13.87 -0.65
C SER A 82 16.18 12.42 -0.52
N LYS A 83 16.88 12.07 0.57
CA LYS A 83 17.35 10.68 0.79
C LYS A 83 16.24 9.62 0.74
N TYR A 84 15.03 9.93 1.20
CA TYR A 84 13.91 8.99 1.14
C TYR A 84 13.32 8.90 -0.27
N ARG A 85 13.33 10.01 -1.03
CA ARG A 85 12.90 10.00 -2.44
C ARG A 85 13.86 9.20 -3.30
N ASP A 86 15.15 9.33 -3.05
CA ASP A 86 16.22 8.63 -3.76
C ASP A 86 16.15 7.13 -3.46
N ALA A 87 16.06 6.75 -2.18
CA ALA A 87 15.80 5.36 -1.78
C ALA A 87 14.52 4.79 -2.41
N GLY A 88 13.46 5.59 -2.50
CA GLY A 88 12.22 5.16 -3.14
C GLY A 88 12.37 4.99 -4.65
N ARG A 89 13.28 5.73 -5.30
CA ARG A 89 13.61 5.56 -6.71
C ARG A 89 14.38 4.26 -6.95
N GLU A 90 15.35 3.95 -6.09
CA GLU A 90 16.09 2.66 -6.14
C GLU A 90 15.12 1.47 -6.13
N VAL A 91 14.12 1.49 -5.25
CA VAL A 91 13.09 0.44 -5.20
C VAL A 91 12.33 0.35 -6.54
N ILE A 92 11.85 1.48 -7.08
CA ILE A 92 11.14 1.50 -8.36
C ILE A 92 12.01 0.95 -9.50
N ASP A 93 13.31 1.28 -9.52
CA ASP A 93 14.24 0.78 -10.53
C ASP A 93 14.36 -0.74 -10.47
N VAL A 94 14.32 -1.35 -9.27
CA VAL A 94 14.24 -2.82 -9.12
C VAL A 94 12.92 -3.36 -9.66
N LEU A 95 11.78 -2.74 -9.31
CA LEU A 95 10.46 -3.23 -9.75
C LEU A 95 10.30 -3.23 -11.28
N CYS A 96 10.87 -2.23 -11.96
CA CYS A 96 10.88 -2.13 -13.41
C CYS A 96 11.68 -3.25 -14.11
N GLN A 97 12.54 -3.99 -13.40
CA GLN A 97 13.24 -5.16 -13.96
C GLN A 97 12.29 -6.36 -14.13
N PHE A 98 11.16 -6.39 -13.42
CA PHE A 98 10.24 -7.54 -13.38
C PHE A 98 8.88 -7.29 -14.02
N SER A 99 8.48 -6.02 -14.18
CA SER A 99 7.21 -5.65 -14.80
C SER A 99 7.36 -4.42 -15.68
N ASP A 100 6.83 -4.51 -16.89
CA ASP A 100 6.71 -3.37 -17.81
C ASP A 100 5.63 -2.37 -17.36
N CYS A 101 4.74 -2.77 -16.44
CA CYS A 101 3.62 -1.97 -15.97
C CYS A 101 3.72 -1.73 -14.46
N VAL A 102 4.42 -0.64 -14.11
CA VAL A 102 4.60 -0.17 -12.73
C VAL A 102 3.94 1.21 -12.56
N GLU A 103 3.04 1.32 -11.58
CA GLU A 103 2.45 2.58 -11.15
C GLU A 103 2.98 2.96 -9.77
N ARG A 104 3.87 3.95 -9.70
CA ARG A 104 4.29 4.56 -8.45
C ARG A 104 3.11 5.27 -7.80
N ALA A 105 2.70 4.77 -6.63
CA ALA A 105 1.56 5.26 -5.86
C ALA A 105 1.99 6.27 -4.79
N SER A 106 3.14 6.04 -4.16
CA SER A 106 3.76 6.92 -3.17
C SER A 106 5.30 6.87 -3.25
N VAL A 107 5.98 7.38 -2.23
CA VAL A 107 7.43 7.27 -2.12
C VAL A 107 7.89 5.83 -1.88
N ASP A 108 7.05 5.01 -1.24
CA ASP A 108 7.30 3.69 -0.69
C ASP A 108 6.35 2.60 -1.19
N GLU A 109 5.46 2.92 -2.14
CA GLU A 109 4.46 1.99 -2.65
C GLU A 109 4.31 2.07 -4.18
N ALA A 110 4.13 0.92 -4.81
CA ALA A 110 3.84 0.80 -6.23
C ALA A 110 2.89 -0.35 -6.55
N TYR A 111 2.01 -0.13 -7.52
CA TYR A 111 1.20 -1.20 -8.12
C TYR A 111 1.93 -1.79 -9.33
N LEU A 112 1.81 -3.09 -9.50
CA LEU A 112 2.31 -3.82 -10.67
C LEU A 112 1.15 -4.58 -11.30
N ASP A 113 1.01 -4.49 -12.63
CA ASP A 113 0.24 -5.47 -13.39
C ASP A 113 1.18 -6.56 -13.87
N ILE A 114 1.10 -7.73 -13.25
CA ILE A 114 1.97 -8.88 -13.55
C ILE A 114 1.26 -9.93 -14.39
N THR A 115 0.08 -9.61 -14.95
CA THR A 115 -0.74 -10.57 -15.70
C THR A 115 0.05 -11.22 -16.84
N ARG A 116 0.81 -10.43 -17.62
CA ARG A 116 1.62 -10.95 -18.73
C ARG A 116 2.76 -11.87 -18.26
N ALA A 117 3.43 -11.49 -17.17
CA ALA A 117 4.52 -12.28 -16.60
C ALA A 117 4.01 -13.62 -16.06
N VAL A 118 2.84 -13.60 -15.39
CA VAL A 118 2.14 -14.79 -14.92
C VAL A 118 1.77 -15.72 -16.08
N GLU A 119 1.15 -15.20 -17.14
CA GLU A 119 0.77 -16.00 -18.31
C GLU A 119 1.99 -16.63 -19.01
N LYS A 120 3.10 -15.90 -19.09
CA LYS A 120 4.35 -16.44 -19.64
C LYS A 120 4.87 -17.59 -18.78
N ARG A 121 4.98 -17.39 -17.46
CA ARG A 121 5.49 -18.40 -16.53
C ARG A 121 4.56 -19.61 -16.45
N LEU A 122 3.24 -19.41 -16.55
CA LEU A 122 2.27 -20.49 -16.54
C LEU A 122 2.50 -21.43 -17.74
N LYS A 123 2.70 -20.88 -18.94
CA LYS A 123 3.02 -21.67 -20.16
C LYS A 123 4.33 -22.46 -20.04
N GLU A 124 5.29 -21.96 -19.28
CA GLU A 124 6.57 -22.66 -19.04
C GLU A 124 6.42 -23.82 -18.04
N ILE A 125 5.44 -23.76 -17.13
CA ILE A 125 5.22 -24.76 -16.07
C ILE A 125 4.16 -25.80 -16.47
N THR A 126 3.14 -25.41 -17.24
CA THR A 126 2.03 -26.30 -17.59
C THR A 126 2.27 -26.98 -18.94
N GLU A 127 2.56 -28.27 -18.93
CA GLU A 127 2.55 -29.11 -20.14
C GLU A 127 1.12 -29.38 -20.64
N VAL A 128 0.14 -29.38 -19.74
CA VAL A 128 -1.26 -29.68 -20.02
C VAL A 128 -2.02 -28.41 -20.38
N GLN A 129 -2.62 -28.39 -21.58
CA GLN A 129 -3.46 -27.30 -22.04
C GLN A 129 -4.92 -27.53 -21.63
N PRO A 130 -5.67 -26.50 -21.21
CA PRO A 130 -7.10 -26.63 -20.87
C PRO A 130 -7.94 -27.26 -21.98
N SER A 131 -7.56 -27.05 -23.25
CA SER A 131 -8.21 -27.65 -24.42
C SER A 131 -8.11 -29.18 -24.47
N GLN A 132 -7.15 -29.78 -23.78
CA GLN A 132 -6.99 -31.24 -23.66
C GLN A 132 -7.92 -31.85 -22.61
N LEU A 133 -8.54 -31.02 -21.75
CA LEU A 133 -9.35 -31.43 -20.61
C LEU A 133 -10.83 -31.09 -20.84
N ALA A 134 -11.38 -31.47 -22.00
CA ALA A 134 -12.74 -31.11 -22.43
C ALA A 134 -13.86 -31.51 -21.46
N ASN A 135 -13.63 -32.53 -20.62
CA ASN A 135 -14.63 -33.08 -19.69
C ASN A 135 -14.50 -32.57 -18.25
N THR A 136 -13.61 -31.61 -17.97
CA THR A 136 -13.45 -31.03 -16.63
C THR A 136 -13.16 -29.53 -16.67
N PHE A 137 -13.53 -28.82 -15.61
CA PHE A 137 -13.15 -27.43 -15.42
C PHE A 137 -11.75 -27.36 -14.79
N VAL A 138 -10.92 -26.43 -15.27
CA VAL A 138 -9.61 -26.10 -14.68
C VAL A 138 -9.68 -24.69 -14.14
N ASP A 139 -9.54 -24.53 -12.82
CA ASP A 139 -9.48 -23.21 -12.18
C ASP A 139 -8.10 -22.57 -12.39
N LEU A 140 -7.92 -22.00 -13.58
CA LEU A 140 -6.71 -21.27 -13.93
C LEU A 140 -6.56 -19.96 -13.16
N VAL A 141 -7.64 -19.43 -12.57
CA VAL A 141 -7.58 -18.14 -11.84
C VAL A 141 -6.77 -18.29 -10.58
N GLN A 142 -7.02 -19.34 -9.79
CA GLN A 142 -6.24 -19.63 -8.59
C GLN A 142 -4.78 -19.95 -8.93
N MET A 143 -4.56 -20.69 -10.02
CA MET A 143 -3.22 -21.03 -10.47
C MET A 143 -2.43 -19.77 -10.86
N ARG A 144 -3.06 -18.81 -11.55
CA ARG A 144 -2.46 -17.51 -11.88
C ARG A 144 -2.09 -16.71 -10.64
N LEU A 145 -2.95 -16.69 -9.62
CA LEU A 145 -2.63 -16.01 -8.35
C LEU A 145 -1.44 -16.68 -7.65
N ALA A 146 -1.38 -18.01 -7.64
CA ALA A 146 -0.25 -18.75 -7.06
C ALA A 146 1.06 -18.47 -7.80
N VAL A 147 1.06 -18.49 -9.14
CA VAL A 147 2.23 -18.10 -9.95
C VAL A 147 2.60 -16.63 -9.71
N GLY A 148 1.60 -15.75 -9.61
CA GLY A 148 1.81 -14.34 -9.25
C GLY A 148 2.47 -14.18 -7.89
N ALA A 149 2.10 -15.01 -6.91
CA ALA A 149 2.72 -15.02 -5.59
C ALA A 149 4.20 -15.44 -5.65
N VAL A 150 4.55 -16.44 -6.46
CA VAL A 150 5.96 -16.84 -6.69
C VAL A 150 6.76 -15.68 -7.30
N LEU A 151 6.23 -15.03 -8.33
CA LEU A 151 6.88 -13.86 -8.95
C LEU A 151 7.07 -12.71 -7.94
N ILE A 152 6.09 -12.47 -7.08
CA ILE A 152 6.20 -11.41 -6.06
C ILE A 152 7.21 -11.78 -4.98
N GLU A 153 7.38 -13.06 -4.63
CA GLU A 153 8.45 -13.48 -3.74
C GLU A 153 9.84 -13.21 -4.37
N GLU A 154 10.01 -13.53 -5.66
CA GLU A 154 11.23 -13.22 -6.43
C GLU A 154 11.51 -11.70 -6.43
N ILE A 155 10.48 -10.88 -6.66
CA ILE A 155 10.59 -9.41 -6.66
C ILE A 155 10.96 -8.88 -5.27
N ARG A 156 10.31 -9.36 -4.20
CA ARG A 156 10.60 -8.93 -2.82
C ARG A 156 12.03 -9.29 -2.43
N GLU A 157 12.51 -10.46 -2.82
CA GLU A 157 13.89 -10.87 -2.60
C GLU A 157 14.87 -10.01 -3.39
N ALA A 158 14.56 -9.66 -4.65
CA ALA A 158 15.37 -8.75 -5.45
C ALA A 158 15.44 -7.34 -4.86
N VAL A 159 14.31 -6.80 -4.38
CA VAL A 159 14.27 -5.51 -3.66
C VAL A 159 15.20 -5.59 -2.45
N TYR A 160 15.13 -6.65 -1.66
CA TYR A 160 16.01 -6.79 -0.51
C TYR A 160 17.48 -6.90 -0.91
N LYS A 161 17.84 -7.75 -1.86
CA LYS A 161 19.24 -7.92 -2.31
C LYS A 161 19.85 -6.64 -2.85
N GLN A 162 19.08 -5.86 -3.61
CA GLN A 162 19.60 -4.66 -4.29
C GLN A 162 19.54 -3.40 -3.42
N THR A 163 18.59 -3.31 -2.47
CA THR A 163 18.36 -2.08 -1.70
C THR A 163 18.57 -2.22 -0.19
N SER A 164 18.70 -3.46 0.30
CA SER A 164 18.65 -3.82 1.73
C SER A 164 17.32 -3.53 2.43
N PHE A 165 16.27 -3.15 1.70
CA PHE A 165 14.96 -2.88 2.27
C PHE A 165 14.02 -4.09 2.19
N ARG A 166 13.25 -4.32 3.25
CA ARG A 166 12.13 -5.26 3.26
C ARG A 166 10.82 -4.57 2.90
N CYS A 167 9.97 -5.35 2.24
CA CYS A 167 8.63 -4.92 1.89
C CYS A 167 7.63 -6.05 2.11
N SER A 168 6.39 -5.62 2.19
CA SER A 168 5.23 -6.51 2.15
C SER A 168 4.49 -6.31 0.84
N ALA A 169 3.70 -7.31 0.45
CA ALA A 169 2.95 -7.25 -0.80
C ALA A 169 1.53 -7.80 -0.67
N GLY A 170 0.63 -7.32 -1.51
CA GLY A 170 -0.72 -7.85 -1.67
C GLY A 170 -0.99 -8.20 -3.12
N ILE A 171 -1.42 -9.43 -3.39
CA ILE A 171 -1.71 -9.96 -4.72
C ILE A 171 -3.22 -10.22 -4.83
N ALA A 172 -3.88 -9.61 -5.81
CA ALA A 172 -5.32 -9.74 -6.03
C ALA A 172 -5.66 -9.41 -7.50
N HIS A 173 -6.97 -9.31 -7.82
CA HIS A 173 -7.43 -9.01 -9.18
C HIS A 173 -7.57 -7.52 -9.53
N ASN A 174 -7.34 -6.64 -8.56
CA ASN A 174 -7.40 -5.19 -8.76
C ASN A 174 -6.58 -4.43 -7.71
N LYS A 175 -6.39 -3.13 -7.94
CA LYS A 175 -5.56 -2.25 -7.11
C LYS A 175 -6.11 -2.12 -5.68
N ILE A 176 -7.42 -2.00 -5.53
CA ILE A 176 -8.03 -1.77 -4.22
C ILE A 176 -7.82 -2.99 -3.32
N LEU A 177 -8.12 -4.19 -3.82
CA LEU A 177 -7.89 -5.44 -3.10
C LEU A 177 -6.41 -5.68 -2.84
N GLY A 178 -5.53 -5.44 -3.83
CA GLY A 178 -4.09 -5.58 -3.67
C GLY A 178 -3.56 -4.69 -2.54
N LYS A 179 -3.97 -3.41 -2.49
CA LYS A 179 -3.60 -2.50 -1.39
C LYS A 179 -4.16 -2.95 -0.04
N LEU A 180 -5.40 -3.40 -0.02
CA LEU A 180 -6.05 -3.88 1.21
C LEU A 180 -5.27 -5.05 1.81
N VAL A 181 -5.00 -6.10 1.03
CA VAL A 181 -4.40 -7.34 1.56
C VAL A 181 -2.90 -7.22 1.81
N CYS A 182 -2.22 -6.30 1.14
CA CYS A 182 -0.84 -5.95 1.46
C CYS A 182 -0.66 -5.52 2.94
N GLY A 183 -1.70 -4.93 3.54
CA GLY A 183 -1.65 -4.45 4.92
C GLY A 183 -1.95 -5.51 5.99
N LEU A 184 -2.45 -6.70 5.61
CA LEU A 184 -2.99 -7.66 6.59
C LEU A 184 -1.92 -8.36 7.42
N HIS A 185 -0.79 -8.73 6.82
CA HIS A 185 0.26 -9.54 7.47
C HIS A 185 1.62 -8.83 7.53
N LYS A 186 1.65 -7.50 7.45
CA LYS A 186 2.86 -6.70 7.65
C LYS A 186 3.49 -6.98 9.04
N PRO A 187 4.83 -6.99 9.19
CA PRO A 187 5.88 -6.75 8.17
C PRO A 187 6.38 -7.99 7.42
N ASN A 188 7.08 -7.74 6.32
CA ASN A 188 7.89 -8.69 5.57
C ASN A 188 7.14 -9.98 5.20
N ARG A 189 5.90 -9.82 4.75
CA ARG A 189 5.03 -10.91 4.27
C ARG A 189 4.30 -10.49 3.02
N GLN A 190 3.75 -11.46 2.31
CA GLN A 190 2.81 -11.21 1.22
C GLN A 190 1.50 -11.93 1.46
N THR A 191 0.41 -11.35 0.96
CA THR A 191 -0.94 -11.92 1.08
C THR A 191 -1.58 -12.03 -0.29
N VAL A 192 -2.09 -13.21 -0.63
CA VAL A 192 -2.87 -13.46 -1.85
C VAL A 192 -4.35 -13.43 -1.48
N LEU A 193 -5.16 -12.71 -2.24
CA LEU A 193 -6.61 -12.70 -2.09
C LEU A 193 -7.30 -13.23 -3.36
N PRO A 194 -7.76 -14.49 -3.34
CA PRO A 194 -8.66 -14.98 -4.37
C PRO A 194 -10.02 -14.30 -4.31
N HIS A 195 -10.70 -14.19 -5.45
CA HIS A 195 -12.04 -13.59 -5.51
C HIS A 195 -13.04 -14.31 -4.59
N SER A 196 -12.95 -15.64 -4.47
CA SER A 196 -13.77 -16.45 -3.56
C SER A 196 -13.60 -16.08 -2.08
N GLY A 197 -12.47 -15.48 -1.70
CA GLY A 197 -12.20 -15.03 -0.32
C GLY A 197 -12.73 -13.63 0.00
N VAL A 198 -13.17 -12.86 -1.00
CA VAL A 198 -13.59 -11.45 -0.82
C VAL A 198 -14.77 -11.34 0.13
N GLU A 199 -15.81 -12.15 -0.07
CA GLU A 199 -17.02 -12.09 0.74
C GLU A 199 -16.72 -12.35 2.21
N SER A 200 -15.95 -13.40 2.51
CA SER A 200 -15.54 -13.75 3.88
C SER A 200 -14.70 -12.63 4.52
N LEU A 201 -13.76 -12.03 3.77
CA LEU A 201 -13.00 -10.88 4.27
C LEU A 201 -13.91 -9.69 4.58
N TYR A 202 -14.89 -9.42 3.72
CA TYR A 202 -15.78 -8.27 3.84
C TYR A 202 -16.81 -8.39 4.97
N GLN A 203 -17.07 -9.59 5.48
CA GLN A 203 -17.92 -9.81 6.64
C GLN A 203 -17.38 -9.15 7.91
N THR A 204 -16.08 -8.89 8.01
CA THR A 204 -15.46 -8.28 9.20
C THR A 204 -14.76 -6.96 8.91
N LEU A 205 -14.70 -6.55 7.64
CA LEU A 205 -13.94 -5.38 7.22
C LEU A 205 -14.77 -4.08 7.32
N PRO A 206 -14.36 -3.10 8.13
CA PRO A 206 -15.02 -1.79 8.15
C PRO A 206 -14.88 -1.06 6.82
N ILE A 207 -15.94 -0.37 6.39
CA ILE A 207 -15.96 0.38 5.12
C ILE A 207 -14.76 1.33 4.98
N LYS A 208 -14.39 2.00 6.08
CA LYS A 208 -13.29 2.98 6.11
C LYS A 208 -11.89 2.39 5.89
N LYS A 209 -11.76 1.06 5.85
CA LYS A 209 -10.49 0.39 5.51
C LYS A 209 -10.25 0.30 4.00
N ILE A 210 -11.30 0.44 3.18
CA ILE A 210 -11.17 0.46 1.72
C ILE A 210 -10.57 1.79 1.26
N ARG A 211 -9.62 1.72 0.32
CA ARG A 211 -9.02 2.90 -0.32
C ARG A 211 -10.14 3.77 -0.92
N SER A 212 -10.00 5.09 -0.78
CA SER A 212 -11.02 6.10 -1.15
C SER A 212 -12.23 6.21 -0.20
N LEU A 213 -12.43 5.26 0.73
CA LEU A 213 -13.48 5.32 1.76
C LEU A 213 -12.96 5.65 3.17
N GLY A 214 -11.66 5.91 3.34
CA GLY A 214 -11.10 6.24 4.67
C GLY A 214 -11.40 7.65 5.19
N GLY A 215 -11.92 8.54 4.34
CA GLY A 215 -12.17 9.95 4.65
C GLY A 215 -13.65 10.33 4.71
N LYS A 216 -13.94 11.62 4.46
CA LYS A 216 -15.30 12.19 4.54
C LYS A 216 -16.32 11.43 3.70
N PHE A 217 -15.94 11.00 2.50
CA PHE A 217 -16.85 10.26 1.63
C PHE A 217 -17.24 8.90 2.23
N GLY A 218 -16.33 8.21 2.92
CA GLY A 218 -16.70 6.99 3.65
C GLY A 218 -17.59 7.26 4.86
N ASP A 219 -17.38 8.38 5.56
CA ASP A 219 -18.29 8.81 6.64
C ASP A 219 -19.70 9.08 6.09
N GLU A 220 -19.79 9.72 4.93
CA GLU A 220 -21.04 9.96 4.22
C GLU A 220 -21.73 8.64 3.83
N VAL A 221 -21.00 7.68 3.24
CA VAL A 221 -21.55 6.35 2.91
C VAL A 221 -22.09 5.63 4.14
N VAL A 222 -21.33 5.63 5.24
CA VAL A 222 -21.74 5.01 6.52
C VAL A 222 -23.01 5.67 7.06
N ASN A 223 -23.07 7.01 7.06
CA ASN A 223 -24.19 7.77 7.61
C ASN A 223 -25.46 7.64 6.74
N GLN A 224 -25.32 7.71 5.42
CA GLN A 224 -26.45 7.72 4.49
C GLN A 224 -27.07 6.33 4.28
N LEU A 225 -26.28 5.26 4.37
CA LEU A 225 -26.73 3.88 4.16
C LEU A 225 -26.86 3.06 5.46
N GLY A 226 -26.38 3.57 6.59
CA GLY A 226 -26.38 2.85 7.88
C GLY A 226 -25.47 1.62 7.90
N CYS A 227 -24.49 1.56 7.01
CA CYS A 227 -23.58 0.41 6.86
C CYS A 227 -22.29 0.61 7.65
N LYS A 228 -21.78 -0.42 8.32
CA LYS A 228 -20.48 -0.35 9.03
C LYS A 228 -19.42 -1.20 8.36
N LEU A 229 -19.82 -2.36 7.83
CA LEU A 229 -18.95 -3.35 7.22
C LEU A 229 -19.17 -3.39 5.71
N MET A 230 -18.16 -3.87 4.97
CA MET A 230 -18.26 -3.99 3.51
C MET A 230 -19.36 -4.96 3.08
N ALA A 231 -19.63 -6.01 3.85
CA ALA A 231 -20.73 -6.93 3.59
C ALA A 231 -22.13 -6.27 3.70
N ASP A 232 -22.28 -5.19 4.48
CA ASP A 232 -23.54 -4.45 4.55
C ASP A 232 -23.83 -3.74 3.21
N LEU A 233 -22.79 -3.18 2.59
CA LEU A 233 -22.89 -2.46 1.32
C LEU A 233 -23.33 -3.37 0.17
N ALA A 234 -22.98 -4.66 0.23
CA ALA A 234 -23.35 -5.64 -0.80
C ALA A 234 -24.88 -5.91 -0.89
N ARG A 235 -25.63 -5.57 0.17
CA ARG A 235 -27.11 -5.73 0.24
C ARG A 235 -27.87 -4.74 -0.63
N PHE A 236 -27.24 -3.64 -1.03
CA PHE A 236 -27.85 -2.64 -1.87
C PHE A 236 -27.71 -3.01 -3.34
N THR A 237 -28.80 -2.82 -4.08
CA THR A 237 -28.79 -2.93 -5.55
C THR A 237 -28.04 -1.75 -6.16
N GLU A 238 -27.52 -1.93 -7.38
CA GLU A 238 -26.82 -0.86 -8.09
C GLU A 238 -27.69 0.39 -8.24
N LYS A 239 -28.96 0.23 -8.65
CA LYS A 239 -29.92 1.35 -8.79
C LYS A 239 -30.13 2.13 -7.50
N GLN A 240 -30.23 1.45 -6.35
CA GLN A 240 -30.38 2.14 -5.05
C GLN A 240 -29.15 2.99 -4.72
N LEU A 241 -27.95 2.49 -5.03
CA LEU A 241 -26.71 3.22 -4.79
C LEU A 241 -26.58 4.41 -5.77
N GLN A 242 -26.95 4.23 -7.03
CA GLN A 242 -26.95 5.31 -8.04
C GLN A 242 -27.92 6.44 -7.68
N GLN A 243 -29.13 6.10 -7.23
CA GLN A 243 -30.11 7.08 -6.77
C GLN A 243 -29.66 7.87 -5.53
N LYS A 244 -28.81 7.29 -4.68
CA LYS A 244 -28.37 7.90 -3.43
C LYS A 244 -27.18 8.84 -3.60
N PHE A 245 -26.22 8.50 -4.47
CA PHE A 245 -24.98 9.27 -4.64
C PHE A 245 -24.92 9.93 -6.02
N ASP A 246 -24.78 9.12 -7.07
CA ASP A 246 -24.88 9.44 -8.51
C ASP A 246 -24.59 8.14 -9.29
N ASP A 247 -24.83 8.12 -10.61
CA ASP A 247 -24.64 6.92 -11.44
C ASP A 247 -23.24 6.31 -11.32
N LYS A 248 -22.20 7.14 -11.42
CA LYS A 248 -20.80 6.69 -11.43
C LYS A 248 -20.39 6.18 -10.05
N THR A 249 -20.70 6.93 -9.01
CA THR A 249 -20.37 6.59 -7.62
C THR A 249 -21.16 5.37 -7.15
N GLY A 250 -22.44 5.28 -7.51
CA GLY A 250 -23.32 4.15 -7.19
C GLY A 250 -22.83 2.85 -7.82
N THR A 251 -22.50 2.86 -9.12
CA THR A 251 -21.90 1.71 -9.80
C THR A 251 -20.55 1.32 -9.18
N TRP A 252 -19.71 2.30 -8.83
CA TRP A 252 -18.43 2.02 -8.19
C TRP A 252 -18.61 1.38 -6.80
N LEU A 253 -19.52 1.90 -5.96
CA LEU A 253 -19.85 1.32 -4.65
C LEU A 253 -20.41 -0.11 -4.79
N TYR A 254 -21.28 -0.33 -5.77
CA TYR A 254 -21.86 -1.64 -6.07
C TYR A 254 -20.79 -2.68 -6.42
N ASN A 255 -19.85 -2.29 -7.29
CA ASN A 255 -18.75 -3.15 -7.74
C ASN A 255 -17.75 -3.41 -6.61
N ILE A 256 -17.33 -2.37 -5.88
CA ILE A 256 -16.31 -2.54 -4.84
C ILE A 256 -16.82 -3.36 -3.65
N ALA A 257 -18.13 -3.32 -3.37
CA ALA A 257 -18.79 -4.20 -2.40
C ALA A 257 -18.70 -5.69 -2.76
N ARG A 258 -18.44 -6.00 -4.03
CA ARG A 258 -18.21 -7.35 -4.56
C ARG A 258 -16.74 -7.61 -4.87
N GLY A 259 -15.84 -6.71 -4.45
CA GLY A 259 -14.41 -6.80 -4.72
C GLY A 259 -14.04 -6.59 -6.20
N ILE A 260 -14.94 -6.00 -6.98
CA ILE A 260 -14.72 -5.71 -8.40
C ILE A 260 -14.26 -4.27 -8.53
N ASP A 261 -13.15 -4.08 -9.23
CA ASP A 261 -12.65 -2.77 -9.65
C ASP A 261 -11.90 -2.93 -10.97
N HIS A 262 -12.11 -1.98 -11.87
CA HIS A 262 -11.57 -1.99 -13.23
C HIS A 262 -10.51 -0.91 -13.45
N GLU A 263 -10.13 -0.15 -12.41
CA GLU A 263 -9.06 0.85 -12.52
C GLU A 263 -7.76 0.15 -12.99
N PRO A 264 -7.16 0.56 -14.14
CA PRO A 264 -5.93 -0.04 -14.62
C PRO A 264 -4.75 0.37 -13.74
N VAL A 265 -3.71 -0.47 -13.71
CA VAL A 265 -2.38 -0.03 -13.31
C VAL A 265 -1.83 0.79 -14.48
N THR A 266 -1.49 2.05 -14.22
CA THR A 266 -1.00 2.97 -15.23
C THR A 266 0.51 3.11 -15.12
N GLN A 267 1.23 2.96 -16.24
CA GLN A 267 2.68 3.13 -16.23
C GLN A 267 3.03 4.56 -15.80
N ARG A 268 3.54 4.70 -14.57
CA ARG A 268 3.82 6.00 -13.95
C ARG A 268 4.97 5.86 -12.98
N LEU A 269 6.17 6.15 -13.44
CA LEU A 269 7.39 6.02 -12.63
C LEU A 269 7.78 7.34 -11.94
N VAL A 270 7.47 8.46 -12.59
CA VAL A 270 7.84 9.81 -12.14
C VAL A 270 6.64 10.51 -11.53
N ALA A 271 6.89 11.30 -10.48
CA ALA A 271 5.87 12.16 -9.89
C ALA A 271 5.41 13.21 -10.92
N LYS A 272 4.09 13.44 -11.01
CA LYS A 272 3.52 14.46 -11.92
C LYS A 272 3.86 15.90 -11.50
N SER A 273 4.20 16.10 -10.24
CA SER A 273 4.57 17.42 -9.70
C SER A 273 5.68 17.28 -8.66
N ILE A 274 6.51 18.32 -8.56
CA ILE A 274 7.54 18.47 -7.53
C ILE A 274 7.15 19.68 -6.70
N GLY A 275 6.68 19.43 -5.47
CA GLY A 275 6.20 20.46 -4.56
C GLY A 275 7.10 20.61 -3.34
N CYS A 276 7.29 21.86 -2.90
CA CYS A 276 7.97 22.18 -1.64
C CYS A 276 7.02 22.97 -0.74
N CYS A 277 6.75 22.46 0.47
CA CYS A 277 5.86 23.13 1.44
C CYS A 277 6.51 23.21 2.82
N LYS A 278 6.40 24.37 3.48
CA LYS A 278 6.70 24.57 4.90
C LYS A 278 5.45 25.17 5.57
N LYS A 279 5.03 24.57 6.69
CA LYS A 279 3.96 25.12 7.52
C LYS A 279 4.56 26.03 8.58
N PHE A 280 3.91 27.17 8.82
CA PHE A 280 4.27 28.17 9.83
C PHE A 280 3.16 28.20 10.89
N PRO A 281 3.15 27.26 11.87
CA PRO A 281 2.08 27.17 12.85
C PRO A 281 2.21 28.24 13.95
N GLY A 282 1.09 28.85 14.33
CA GLY A 282 1.02 29.83 15.43
C GLY A 282 1.31 31.27 14.99
N LYS A 283 1.03 32.22 15.90
CA LYS A 283 1.07 33.66 15.61
C LYS A 283 2.49 34.24 15.45
N GLN A 284 3.53 33.55 15.95
CA GLN A 284 4.92 34.02 15.92
C GLN A 284 5.77 33.42 14.77
N ALA A 285 5.16 32.63 13.88
CA ALA A 285 5.91 31.90 12.86
C ALA A 285 6.37 32.79 11.67
N LEU A 286 5.88 34.03 11.60
CA LEU A 286 6.29 35.07 10.66
C LEU A 286 6.72 36.33 11.42
N GLY A 287 7.73 36.22 12.29
CA GLY A 287 8.41 37.40 12.81
C GLY A 287 9.38 37.93 11.76
N THR A 288 9.16 39.13 11.24
CA THR A 288 10.24 39.91 10.62
C THR A 288 11.31 40.13 11.68
N LYS A 289 12.55 39.72 11.42
CA LYS A 289 13.66 40.16 12.26
C LYS A 289 13.71 41.69 12.16
N GLU A 290 13.46 42.39 13.26
CA GLU A 290 13.88 43.79 13.37
C GLU A 290 15.40 43.80 13.19
N GLY A 291 15.86 44.59 12.22
CA GLY A 291 17.26 44.70 11.84
C GLY A 291 18.11 45.42 12.88
#